data_AF-E8LB67-F1
#
_entry.id   AF-E8LB67-F1
#
_cell.length_a   1.000
_cell.length_b   1.000
_cell.length_c   1.000
_cell.angle_alpha   90.00
_cell.angle_beta   90.00
_cell.angle_gamma   90.00
#
_symmetry.space_group_name_H-M   'P 1'
#
loop_
_entity.id
_entity.type
_entity.pdbx_description
1 polymer ?
#
loop_
_entity_poly.entity_id
_entity_poly.type
_entity_poly.pdbx_seq_one_letter_code
_entity_poly.pdbx_strand_id
1 'polypeptide(L)'
;MNAVVKKIEMILKSSYDTKNYVDLIREIFPKVSMVSPDKFRKEFTNFSSHIEGSVHVGNYKTPDKKNIIVMAVQLKNVGYVENSRSTQRSYAKKLIENAN
;
A
#
# COMPACT_ATOMS: atom_id res chain seq x y z
N MET A 1 26.96 -8.17 6.39
CA MET A 1 25.52 -8.03 6.09
C MET A 1 25.32 -6.74 5.29
N ASN A 2 24.68 -6.82 4.12
CA ASN A 2 24.47 -5.70 3.20
C ASN A 2 23.65 -4.58 3.86
N ALA A 3 24.05 -3.32 3.68
CA ALA A 3 23.38 -2.16 4.26
C ALA A 3 21.90 -2.04 3.84
N VAL A 4 21.59 -2.38 2.59
CA VAL A 4 20.21 -2.39 2.06
C VAL A 4 19.38 -3.46 2.78
N VAL A 5 19.94 -4.65 2.99
CA VAL A 5 19.26 -5.74 3.70
C VAL A 5 18.95 -5.34 5.15
N LYS A 6 19.91 -4.70 5.84
CA LYS A 6 19.67 -4.16 7.20
C LYS A 6 18.56 -3.11 7.22
N LYS A 7 18.53 -2.20 6.23
CA LYS A 7 17.49 -1.17 6.11
C LYS A 7 16.10 -1.81 5.91
N ILE A 8 15.99 -2.76 4.99
CA ILE A 8 14.74 -3.49 4.73
C ILE A 8 14.28 -4.24 5.98
N GLU A 9 15.17 -4.96 6.66
CA GLU A 9 14.84 -5.69 7.87
C GLU A 9 14.33 -4.76 8.99
N MET A 10 14.99 -3.62 9.18
CA MET A 10 14.56 -2.58 10.13
C MET A 10 13.14 -2.08 9.80
N ILE A 11 12.86 -1.77 8.53
CA ILE A 11 11.53 -1.31 8.10
C ILE A 11 10.47 -2.37 8.39
N LEU A 12 10.74 -3.64 8.06
CA LEU A 12 9.78 -4.74 8.22
C LEU A 12 9.48 -5.10 9.68
N LYS A 13 10.42 -4.85 10.61
CA LYS A 13 10.26 -5.12 12.05
C LYS A 13 9.73 -3.94 12.85
N SER A 14 9.70 -2.75 12.26
CA SER A 14 9.22 -1.54 12.92
C SER A 14 7.70 -1.40 12.77
N SER A 15 7.08 -0.58 13.62
CA SER A 15 5.71 -0.14 13.40
C SER A 15 5.58 0.55 12.04
N TYR A 16 4.40 0.45 11.43
CA TYR A 16 4.14 1.07 10.13
C TYR A 16 4.39 2.58 10.20
N ASP A 17 5.20 3.06 9.25
CA ASP A 17 5.43 4.47 8.98
C ASP A 17 5.44 4.66 7.46
N THR A 18 4.78 5.71 6.99
CA THR A 18 4.60 5.93 5.55
C THR A 18 5.93 6.22 4.85
N LYS A 19 6.87 6.93 5.49
CA LYS A 19 8.19 7.21 4.90
C LYS A 19 9.01 5.93 4.77
N ASN A 20 9.02 5.09 5.81
CA ASN A 20 9.66 3.78 5.79
C ASN A 20 9.06 2.88 4.69
N TYR A 21 7.73 2.88 4.54
CA TYR A 21 7.08 2.13 3.46
C TYR A 21 7.47 2.64 2.08
N VAL A 22 7.48 3.96 1.86
CA VAL A 22 7.92 4.58 0.60
C VAL A 22 9.36 4.19 0.27
N ASP A 23 10.24 4.21 1.27
CA ASP A 23 11.63 3.80 1.12
C ASP A 23 11.74 2.34 0.70
N LEU A 24 11.00 1.43 1.34
CA LEU A 24 10.94 0.03 0.93
C LEU A 24 10.46 -0.14 -0.52
N ILE A 25 9.43 0.59 -0.93
CA ILE A 25 8.89 0.55 -2.29
C ILE A 25 9.92 1.03 -3.32
N ARG A 26 10.75 2.03 -2.99
CA ARG A 26 11.85 2.48 -3.87
C ARG A 26 12.94 1.42 -4.05
N GLU A 27 13.26 0.68 -2.99
CA GLU A 27 14.24 -0.42 -3.06
C GLU A 27 13.72 -1.58 -3.93
N ILE A 28 12.42 -1.91 -3.83
CA ILE A 28 11.80 -3.02 -4.57
C ILE A 28 11.54 -2.63 -6.04
N PHE A 29 11.10 -1.39 -6.29
CA PHE A 29 10.70 -0.91 -7.61
C PHE A 29 11.58 0.29 -8.03
N PRO A 30 12.77 0.06 -8.62
CA PRO A 30 13.78 1.09 -8.88
C PRO A 30 13.38 2.20 -9.88
N LYS A 31 12.14 2.21 -10.39
CA LYS A 31 11.57 3.24 -11.27
C LYS A 31 10.11 3.56 -10.94
N VAL A 32 9.72 3.38 -9.69
CA VAL A 32 8.37 3.77 -9.23
C VAL A 32 8.20 5.29 -9.32
N SER A 33 7.08 5.73 -9.88
CA SER A 33 6.65 7.12 -9.91
C SER A 33 5.81 7.39 -8.67
N MET A 34 6.27 8.26 -7.77
CA MET A 34 5.51 8.62 -6.56
C MET A 34 4.32 9.50 -6.93
N VAL A 35 3.16 9.21 -6.35
CA VAL A 35 1.91 9.92 -6.67
C VAL A 35 1.53 10.85 -5.52
N SER A 36 1.14 10.30 -4.38
CA SER A 36 0.74 11.11 -3.22
C SER A 36 0.97 10.33 -1.92
N PRO A 37 2.23 10.01 -1.57
CA PRO A 37 2.54 9.18 -0.40
C PRO A 37 2.09 9.82 0.92
N ASP A 38 1.99 11.14 1.01
CA ASP A 38 1.59 11.83 2.25
C ASP A 38 0.07 12.10 2.34
N LYS A 39 -0.71 11.70 1.32
CA LYS A 39 -2.14 12.00 1.24
C LYS A 39 -2.99 10.80 1.61
N PHE A 40 -3.37 10.71 2.88
CA PHE A 40 -4.36 9.76 3.36
C PHE A 40 -5.76 10.09 2.84
N ARG A 41 -6.41 9.12 2.21
CA ARG A 41 -7.79 9.21 1.71
C ARG A 41 -8.67 8.34 2.58
N LYS A 42 -9.49 8.98 3.41
CA LYS A 42 -10.47 8.30 4.26
C LYS A 42 -11.50 7.55 3.40
N GLU A 43 -11.92 6.38 3.86
CA GLU A 43 -12.92 5.56 3.19
C GLU A 43 -14.34 5.90 3.66
N PHE A 44 -15.25 6.15 2.71
CA PHE A 44 -16.63 6.58 2.99
C PHE A 44 -17.69 5.63 2.40
N THR A 45 -17.31 4.61 1.64
CA THR A 45 -18.25 3.65 1.08
C THR A 45 -18.59 2.54 2.10
N ASN A 46 -19.33 1.53 1.66
CA ASN A 46 -19.60 0.29 2.40
C ASN A 46 -18.36 -0.39 3.01
N PHE A 47 -17.16 -0.14 2.46
CA PHE A 47 -15.89 -0.64 3.00
C PHE A 47 -15.45 0.07 4.29
N SER A 48 -16.01 1.23 4.62
CA SER A 48 -15.68 2.01 5.82
C SER A 48 -15.91 1.26 7.13
N SER A 49 -16.69 0.17 7.12
CA SER A 49 -16.86 -0.73 8.26
C SER A 49 -15.57 -1.48 8.64
N HIS A 50 -14.68 -1.74 7.68
CA HIS A 50 -13.48 -2.55 7.85
C HIS A 50 -12.17 -1.81 7.47
N ILE A 51 -12.29 -0.72 6.72
CA ILE A 51 -11.16 0.03 6.16
C ILE A 51 -11.29 1.47 6.61
N GLU A 52 -10.22 2.01 7.20
CA GLU A 52 -10.18 3.42 7.59
C GLU A 52 -9.89 4.31 6.37
N GLY A 53 -9.01 3.84 5.49
CA GLY A 53 -8.65 4.57 4.28
C GLY A 53 -7.41 4.00 3.59
N SER A 54 -6.90 4.75 2.63
CA SER A 54 -5.72 4.36 1.86
C SER A 54 -4.88 5.54 1.40
N VAL A 55 -3.64 5.25 1.05
CA VAL A 55 -2.67 6.16 0.44
C VAL A 55 -2.27 5.60 -0.92
N HIS A 56 -2.30 6.44 -1.94
CA HIS A 56 -1.72 6.11 -3.25
C HIS A 56 -0.25 6.48 -3.26
N VAL A 57 0.61 5.48 -3.07
CA VAL A 57 2.05 5.67 -2.89
C VAL A 57 2.72 5.93 -4.24
N GLY A 58 2.47 5.06 -5.21
CA GLY A 58 3.09 5.23 -6.52
C GLY A 58 2.54 4.32 -7.60
N ASN A 59 3.07 4.51 -8.80
CA ASN A 59 2.80 3.70 -9.97
C ASN A 59 4.11 3.15 -10.50
N TYR A 60 4.13 1.90 -10.93
CA TYR A 60 5.28 1.26 -11.53
C TYR A 60 4.90 0.64 -12.86
N LYS A 61 5.74 0.84 -13.88
CA LYS A 61 5.59 0.19 -15.18
C LYS A 61 6.59 -0.94 -15.29
N THR A 62 6.09 -2.14 -15.49
CA THR A 62 6.93 -3.33 -15.66
C THR A 62 7.62 -3.30 -17.03
N PRO A 63 8.70 -4.09 -17.23
CA PRO A 63 9.36 -4.21 -18.53
C PRO A 63 8.42 -4.67 -19.65
N ASP A 64 7.43 -5.51 -19.35
CA ASP A 64 6.37 -5.95 -20.29
C ASP A 64 5.22 -4.94 -20.44
N LYS A 65 5.45 -3.67 -20.04
CA LYS A 65 4.55 -2.52 -20.19
C LYS A 65 3.23 -2.62 -19.41
N LYS A 66 3.13 -3.49 -18.41
CA LYS A 66 1.98 -3.53 -17.48
C LYS A 66 2.12 -2.44 -16.43
N ASN A 67 0.99 -1.89 -16.00
CA ASN A 67 0.94 -0.91 -14.93
C ASN A 67 0.63 -1.60 -13.60
N ILE A 68 1.42 -1.28 -12.58
CA ILE A 68 1.21 -1.68 -11.20
C ILE A 68 0.92 -0.42 -10.38
N ILE A 69 -0.18 -0.42 -9.64
CA ILE A 69 -0.46 0.60 -8.62
C ILE A 69 0.06 0.11 -7.26
N VAL A 70 0.70 1.00 -6.52
CA VAL A 70 1.20 0.72 -5.17
C VAL A 70 0.39 1.54 -4.18
N MET A 71 -0.31 0.84 -3.29
CA MET A 71 -1.23 1.40 -2.31
C MET A 71 -0.82 0.97 -0.91
N ALA A 72 -0.94 1.87 0.07
CA ALA A 72 -0.97 1.49 1.48
C ALA A 72 -2.42 1.59 1.98
N VAL A 73 -2.94 0.51 2.57
CA VAL A 73 -4.34 0.44 3.03
C VAL A 73 -4.34 0.25 4.54
N GLN A 74 -5.10 1.08 5.23
CA GLN A 74 -5.28 0.98 6.68
C GLN A 74 -6.58 0.25 6.99
N LEU A 75 -6.46 -0.90 7.66
CA LEU A 75 -7.59 -1.63 8.21
C LEU A 75 -8.04 -1.00 9.53
N LYS A 76 -9.33 -1.12 9.84
CA LYS A 76 -9.82 -0.81 11.18
C LYS A 76 -9.37 -1.89 12.16
N ASN A 77 -8.97 -1.46 13.36
CA ASN A 77 -8.61 -2.36 14.45
C ASN A 77 -9.88 -2.92 15.12
N VAL A 78 -10.57 -3.80 14.41
CA VAL A 78 -11.72 -4.58 14.88
C VAL A 78 -11.38 -6.07 14.78
N GLY A 79 -11.93 -6.90 15.67
CA GLY A 79 -11.52 -8.31 15.89
C GLY A 79 -11.62 -9.28 14.69
N TYR A 80 -11.86 -8.80 13.48
CA TYR A 80 -12.03 -9.57 12.25
C TYR A 80 -10.87 -9.43 11.27
N VAL A 81 -9.70 -8.95 11.69
CA VAL A 81 -8.52 -8.81 10.80
C VAL A 81 -8.20 -10.13 10.10
N GLU A 82 -8.35 -11.28 10.76
CA GLU A 82 -8.09 -12.60 10.16
C GLU A 82 -9.05 -12.96 9.01
N ASN A 83 -10.29 -12.47 9.04
CA ASN A 83 -11.29 -12.68 7.99
C ASN A 83 -11.31 -11.59 6.91
N SER A 84 -10.41 -10.61 7.00
CA SER A 84 -10.44 -9.43 6.13
C SER A 84 -9.85 -9.63 4.73
N ARG A 85 -9.28 -10.80 4.42
CA ARG A 85 -8.66 -11.08 3.10
C ARG A 85 -9.61 -10.90 1.92
N SER A 86 -10.85 -11.40 2.03
CA SER A 86 -11.86 -11.22 0.99
C SER A 86 -12.20 -9.73 0.81
N THR A 87 -12.39 -9.02 1.92
CA THR A 87 -12.63 -7.57 1.96
C THR A 87 -11.49 -6.78 1.34
N GLN A 88 -10.24 -7.12 1.64
CA GLN A 88 -9.05 -6.51 1.05
C GLN A 88 -9.01 -6.69 -0.47
N ARG A 89 -9.33 -7.89 -0.98
CA ARG A 89 -9.39 -8.16 -2.42
C ARG A 89 -10.50 -7.35 -3.10
N SER A 90 -11.69 -7.32 -2.52
CA SER A 90 -12.80 -6.51 -3.03
C SER A 90 -12.46 -5.01 -3.01
N TYR A 91 -11.73 -4.56 -1.99
CA TYR A 91 -11.26 -3.18 -1.91
C TYR A 91 -10.21 -2.87 -2.98
N ALA A 92 -9.22 -3.75 -3.17
CA ALA A 92 -8.23 -3.61 -4.22
C ALA A 92 -8.90 -3.53 -5.60
N LYS A 93 -9.93 -4.35 -5.87
CA LYS A 93 -10.74 -4.27 -7.09
C LYS A 93 -11.37 -2.88 -7.26
N LYS A 94 -12.04 -2.36 -6.23
CA LYS A 94 -12.60 -0.99 -6.23
C LYS A 94 -11.53 0.07 -6.56
N LEU A 95 -10.35 -0.04 -5.95
CA LEU A 95 -9.25 0.92 -6.19
C LEU A 95 -8.76 0.88 -7.64
N ILE A 96 -8.70 -0.31 -8.25
CA ILE A 96 -8.31 -0.47 -9.66
C ILE A 96 -9.40 0.10 -10.59
N GLU A 97 -10.67 -0.19 -10.31
CA GLU A 97 -11.80 0.30 -11.11
C GLU A 97 -11.89 1.83 -11.10
N ASN A 98 -11.59 2.47 -9.96
CA ASN A 98 -11.57 3.94 -9.84
C ASN A 98 -10.35 4.61 -10.48
N ALA A 99 -9.32 3.84 -10.86
CA ALA A 99 -8.09 4.36 -11.47
C ALA A 99 -8.12 4.30 -13.01
N ASN A 100 -9.11 3.61 -13.59
CA ASN A 100 -9.42 3.63 -15.03
C ASN A 100 -10.27 4.84 -15.40
#